data_AF-A0A5J4V3B9-F1
#
_entry.id   AF-A0A5J4V3B9-F1
#
_cell.length_a   1.000
_cell.length_b   1.000
_cell.length_c   1.000
_cell.angle_alpha   90.00
_cell.angle_beta   90.00
_cell.angle_gamma   90.00
#
_symmetry.space_group_name_H-M   'P 1'
#
loop_
_entity.id
_entity.type
_entity.pdbx_description
1 polymer ?
#
loop_
_entity_poly.entity_id
_entity_poly.type
_entity_poly.pdbx_seq_one_letter_code
_entity_poly.pdbx_strand_id
1 'polypeptide(L)'
;MVEIDDQIPVYPRLDWQLGDIRPRQLMSAHSKVNGEFWVSLFEKGFLRLYSEYDSHELSFDEAVHAFCQWIPNPQFEINTIWKYDFEWKRFVRQLKTNKILVPICTIEGRISESQNLGLIANQGYAVIDAFQCGNTKLLKIRNPHGTDVWRGNFNSWDNKNWTKELQKQV
;
A
#
# COMPACT_ATOMS: atom_id res chain seq x y z
N MET A 1 24.86 -12.07 -2.05
CA MET A 1 23.66 -12.93 -2.03
C MET A 1 23.21 -13.01 -0.57
N VAL A 2 21.94 -12.75 -0.28
CA VAL A 2 21.44 -12.81 1.11
C VAL A 2 20.81 -14.18 1.30
N GLU A 3 21.35 -14.93 2.25
CA GLU A 3 20.81 -16.22 2.65
C GLU A 3 20.03 -16.02 3.95
N ILE A 4 18.83 -16.58 4.03
CA ILE A 4 17.98 -16.60 5.23
C ILE A 4 17.39 -17.99 5.38
N ASP A 5 17.21 -18.42 6.62
CA ASP A 5 16.36 -19.57 6.94
C ASP A 5 14.88 -19.18 6.94
N ASP A 6 13.99 -20.17 7.01
CA ASP A 6 12.53 -20.01 6.98
C ASP A 6 11.88 -19.91 8.37
N GLN A 7 12.66 -19.68 9.44
CA GLN A 7 12.10 -19.45 10.77
C GLN A 7 11.55 -18.02 10.86
N ILE A 8 10.23 -17.89 10.97
CA ILE A 8 9.52 -16.60 11.01
C ILE A 8 8.88 -16.43 12.38
N PRO A 9 8.97 -15.24 13.01
CA PRO A 9 8.36 -14.99 14.31
C PRO A 9 6.83 -15.09 14.25
N VAL A 10 6.27 -15.72 15.28
CA VAL A 10 4.83 -15.96 15.44
C VAL A 10 4.42 -15.59 16.84
N TYR A 11 3.18 -15.11 17.00
CA TYR A 11 2.67 -14.78 18.31
C TYR A 11 2.69 -16.02 19.22
N PRO A 12 3.21 -15.89 20.45
CA PRO A 12 3.25 -17.00 21.38
C PRO A 12 1.84 -17.42 21.74
N ARG A 13 1.65 -18.72 22.02
CA ARG A 13 0.39 -19.21 22.55
C ARG A 13 0.32 -18.92 24.04
N LEU A 14 -0.86 -18.50 24.48
CA LEU A 14 -1.17 -18.39 25.89
C LEU A 14 -1.44 -19.79 26.46
N ASP A 15 -1.31 -19.96 27.78
CA ASP A 15 -1.43 -21.27 28.43
C ASP A 15 -2.77 -21.96 28.13
N TRP A 16 -3.87 -21.20 28.06
CA TRP A 16 -5.19 -21.75 27.74
C TRP A 16 -5.34 -22.23 26.28
N GLN A 17 -4.35 -21.98 25.42
CA GLN A 17 -4.29 -22.43 24.03
C GLN A 17 -3.34 -23.63 23.83
N LEU A 18 -2.80 -24.20 24.92
CA LEU A 18 -2.02 -25.44 24.89
C LEU A 18 -2.86 -26.57 24.27
N GLY A 19 -2.36 -27.19 23.20
CA GLY A 19 -3.06 -28.24 22.45
C GLY A 19 -3.82 -27.77 21.20
N ASP A 20 -3.94 -26.46 20.95
CA ASP A 20 -4.50 -25.96 19.68
C ASP A 20 -3.63 -26.45 18.49
N ILE A 21 -4.24 -26.89 17.39
CA ILE A 21 -3.49 -27.31 16.18
C ILE A 21 -3.58 -26.29 15.05
N ARG A 22 -4.36 -25.21 15.25
CA ARG A 22 -4.52 -24.16 14.24
C ARG A 22 -3.19 -23.41 14.02
N PRO A 23 -2.95 -22.94 12.78
CA PRO A 23 -1.79 -22.11 12.47
C PRO A 23 -1.70 -20.89 13.39
N ARG A 24 -0.49 -20.56 13.82
CA ARG A 24 -0.23 -19.34 14.59
C ARG A 24 -0.18 -18.13 13.65
N GLN A 25 -0.53 -16.98 14.18
CA GLN A 25 -0.42 -15.72 13.46
C GLN A 25 1.04 -15.27 13.37
N LEU A 26 1.47 -14.86 12.17
CA LEU A 26 2.79 -14.29 11.94
C LEU A 26 2.86 -12.89 12.56
N MET A 27 3.99 -12.56 13.19
CA MET A 27 4.24 -11.21 13.76
C MET A 27 4.79 -10.23 12.72
N SER A 28 5.27 -10.74 11.59
CA SER A 28 5.84 -10.01 10.47
C SER A 28 4.76 -9.67 9.42
N ALA A 29 5.12 -8.87 8.40
CA ALA A 29 4.31 -8.69 7.21
C ALA A 29 4.00 -10.06 6.58
N HIS A 30 2.74 -10.28 6.18
CA HIS A 30 2.28 -11.57 5.68
C HIS A 30 1.17 -11.41 4.63
N SER A 31 1.04 -12.42 3.78
CA SER A 31 -0.08 -12.51 2.85
C SER A 31 -1.37 -12.87 3.60
N LYS A 32 -2.50 -12.43 3.06
CA LYS A 32 -3.84 -12.90 3.51
C LYS A 32 -4.15 -14.32 3.01
N VAL A 33 -3.38 -14.81 2.05
CA VAL A 33 -3.54 -16.17 1.50
C VAL A 33 -2.73 -17.13 2.37
N ASN A 34 -3.43 -18.08 2.99
CA ASN A 34 -2.78 -19.10 3.82
C ASN A 34 -1.78 -19.92 2.97
N GLY A 35 -0.57 -20.10 3.50
CA GLY A 35 0.51 -20.83 2.83
C GLY A 35 1.44 -19.96 1.99
N GLU A 36 1.13 -18.67 1.78
CA GLU A 36 2.05 -17.74 1.13
C GLU A 36 3.00 -17.09 2.14
N PHE A 37 4.26 -17.52 2.12
CA PHE A 37 5.32 -16.99 3.00
C PHE A 37 6.25 -15.98 2.33
N TRP A 38 6.09 -15.75 1.02
CA TRP A 38 7.01 -14.92 0.26
C TRP A 38 7.14 -13.50 0.83
N VAL A 39 6.05 -12.87 1.27
CA VAL A 39 6.08 -11.53 1.89
C VAL A 39 6.96 -11.51 3.14
N SER A 40 6.74 -12.48 4.03
CA SER A 40 7.44 -12.57 5.31
C SER A 40 8.92 -12.92 5.13
N LEU A 41 9.24 -13.77 4.15
CA LEU A 41 10.62 -14.09 3.79
C LEU A 41 11.32 -12.89 3.15
N PHE A 42 10.62 -12.12 2.31
CA PHE A 42 11.16 -10.89 1.72
C PHE A 42 11.49 -9.85 2.79
N GLU A 43 10.56 -9.62 3.73
CA GLU A 43 10.80 -8.72 4.86
C GLU A 43 11.97 -9.19 5.72
N LYS A 44 12.02 -10.47 6.09
CA LYS A 44 13.14 -11.06 6.84
C LYS A 44 14.49 -10.86 6.12
N GLY A 45 14.53 -11.13 4.82
CA GLY A 45 15.74 -10.93 4.01
C GLY A 45 16.17 -9.48 3.95
N PHE A 46 15.21 -8.56 3.83
CA PHE A 46 15.46 -7.13 3.82
C PHE A 46 15.97 -6.63 5.17
N LEU A 47 15.31 -6.99 6.28
CA LEU A 47 15.72 -6.55 7.61
C LEU A 47 17.08 -7.12 8.04
N ARG A 48 17.44 -8.32 7.58
CA ARG A 48 18.79 -8.89 7.80
C ARG A 48 19.90 -8.03 7.20
N LEU A 49 19.62 -7.33 6.09
CA LEU A 49 20.60 -6.45 5.45
C LEU A 49 20.77 -5.10 6.16
N TYR A 50 19.68 -4.56 6.72
CA TYR A 50 19.66 -3.16 7.12
C TYR A 50 19.72 -2.91 8.64
N SER A 51 19.22 -3.80 9.49
CA SER A 51 18.92 -3.36 10.87
C SER A 51 18.75 -4.45 11.94
N GLU A 52 19.38 -5.62 11.78
CA GLU A 52 19.24 -6.71 12.77
C GLU A 52 17.77 -7.03 13.14
N TYR A 53 16.84 -6.92 12.20
CA TYR A 53 15.39 -7.11 12.38
C TYR A 53 14.57 -5.93 12.92
N ASP A 54 15.10 -4.70 12.97
CA ASP A 54 14.34 -3.50 13.34
C ASP A 54 13.88 -2.67 12.13
N SER A 55 12.57 -2.55 11.90
CA SER A 55 12.02 -1.77 10.78
C SER A 55 11.85 -0.27 11.06
N HIS A 56 12.06 0.21 12.30
CA HIS A 56 11.66 1.57 12.70
C HIS A 56 12.39 2.69 11.96
N GLU A 57 13.62 2.46 11.52
CA GLU A 57 14.44 3.47 10.84
C GLU A 57 14.34 3.41 9.30
N LEU A 58 13.65 2.41 8.75
CA LEU A 58 13.64 2.17 7.31
C LEU A 58 12.71 3.13 6.58
N SER A 59 13.27 3.88 5.63
CA SER A 59 12.49 4.72 4.75
C SER A 59 11.85 3.90 3.62
N PHE A 60 10.76 4.43 3.07
CA PHE A 60 10.11 3.83 1.92
C PHE A 60 11.00 3.83 0.67
N ASP A 61 11.74 4.91 0.45
CA ASP A 61 12.66 5.08 -0.66
C ASP A 61 13.84 4.11 -0.60
N GLU A 62 14.38 3.84 0.59
CA GLU A 62 15.40 2.82 0.80
C GLU A 62 14.89 1.43 0.43
N ALA A 63 13.69 1.07 0.89
CA ALA A 63 13.08 -0.22 0.56
C ALA A 63 12.82 -0.35 -0.96
N VAL A 64 12.26 0.68 -1.60
CA VAL A 64 12.01 0.68 -3.04
C VAL A 64 13.31 0.58 -3.83
N HIS A 65 14.36 1.27 -3.40
CA HIS A 65 15.66 1.19 -4.04
C HIS A 65 16.27 -0.22 -3.87
N ALA A 66 16.21 -0.80 -2.67
CA ALA A 66 16.73 -2.14 -2.42
C ALA A 66 16.05 -3.21 -3.29
N PHE A 67 14.72 -3.16 -3.40
CA PHE A 67 13.96 -4.17 -4.14
C PHE A 67 13.94 -3.95 -5.66
N CYS A 68 13.84 -2.70 -6.11
CA CYS A 68 13.55 -2.38 -7.51
C CYS A 68 14.65 -1.55 -8.18
N GLN A 69 15.63 -1.05 -7.43
CA GLN A 69 16.66 -0.11 -7.90
C GLN A 69 16.06 1.20 -8.45
N TRP A 70 14.81 1.50 -8.10
CA TRP A 70 14.16 2.74 -8.50
C TRP A 70 14.62 3.88 -7.61
N ILE A 71 14.65 5.08 -8.19
CA ILE A 71 15.15 6.29 -7.54
C ILE A 71 13.98 7.26 -7.41
N PRO A 72 13.81 7.94 -6.26
CA PRO A 72 12.75 8.93 -6.08
C PRO A 72 12.92 10.07 -7.09
N ASN A 73 11.80 10.58 -7.61
CA ASN A 73 11.78 11.80 -8.39
C ASN A 73 11.45 12.99 -7.46
N PRO A 74 12.45 13.79 -7.04
CA PRO A 74 12.22 14.88 -6.09
C PRO A 74 11.42 16.05 -6.69
N GLN A 75 11.26 16.11 -8.02
CA GLN A 75 10.53 17.17 -8.70
C GLN A 75 9.03 16.84 -8.87
N PHE A 76 8.61 15.62 -8.56
CA PHE A 76 7.21 15.23 -8.74
C PHE A 76 6.35 15.77 -7.60
N GLU A 77 5.36 16.58 -7.95
CA GLU A 77 4.33 17.04 -7.02
C GLU A 77 2.97 16.47 -7.42
N ILE A 78 2.30 15.79 -6.50
CA ILE A 78 0.98 15.19 -6.74
C ILE A 78 -0.10 16.23 -7.11
N ASN A 79 0.08 17.50 -6.76
CA ASN A 79 -0.89 18.56 -7.13
C ASN A 79 -0.87 18.87 -8.64
N THR A 80 0.25 18.61 -9.32
CA THR A 80 0.41 18.91 -10.75
C THR A 80 -0.49 18.06 -11.63
N ILE A 81 -0.76 16.80 -11.25
CA ILE A 81 -1.65 15.90 -12.00
C ILE A 81 -3.11 16.37 -11.96
N TRP A 82 -3.51 17.12 -10.93
CA TRP A 82 -4.84 17.71 -10.83
C TRP A 82 -4.93 19.02 -11.63
N LYS A 83 -3.87 19.84 -11.57
CA LYS A 83 -3.82 21.17 -12.19
C LYS A 83 -3.64 21.12 -13.71
N TYR A 84 -2.85 20.18 -14.23
CA TYR A 84 -2.48 20.13 -15.64
C TYR A 84 -2.87 18.81 -16.31
N ASP A 85 -3.65 18.89 -17.37
CA ASP A 85 -4.13 17.69 -18.08
C ASP A 85 -3.02 16.90 -18.77
N PHE A 86 -1.95 17.57 -19.21
CA PHE A 86 -0.81 16.86 -19.78
C PHE A 86 -0.05 16.06 -18.70
N GLU A 87 0.05 16.58 -17.47
CA GLU A 87 0.65 15.85 -16.34
C GLU A 87 -0.22 14.67 -15.93
N TRP A 88 -1.54 14.84 -15.87
CA TRP A 88 -2.46 13.72 -15.66
C TRP A 88 -2.25 12.61 -16.70
N LYS A 89 -2.26 12.96 -17.99
CA LYS A 89 -2.07 11.97 -19.09
C LYS A 89 -0.70 11.30 -19.01
N ARG A 90 0.35 12.05 -18.66
CA ARG A 90 1.70 11.52 -18.46
C ARG A 90 1.74 10.54 -17.28
N PHE A 91 1.15 10.92 -16.15
CA PHE A 91 1.04 10.11 -14.94
C PHE A 91 0.31 8.80 -15.21
N VAL A 92 -0.91 8.86 -15.77
CA VAL A 92 -1.72 7.67 -16.06
C VAL A 92 -0.97 6.73 -17.01
N ARG A 93 -0.33 7.27 -18.06
CA ARG A 93 0.46 6.46 -18.99
C ARG A 93 1.59 5.75 -18.26
N GLN A 94 2.37 6.46 -17.45
CA GLN A 94 3.50 5.87 -16.73
C GLN A 94 3.02 4.81 -15.73
N LEU A 95 1.95 5.09 -14.99
CA LEU A 95 1.35 4.16 -14.02
C LEU A 95 0.88 2.87 -14.71
N LYS A 96 0.08 2.98 -15.79
CA LYS A 96 -0.43 1.83 -16.55
C LYS A 96 0.67 1.01 -17.24
N THR A 97 1.82 1.64 -17.54
CA THR A 97 3.00 0.95 -18.10
C THR A 97 4.00 0.47 -17.03
N ASN A 98 3.63 0.52 -15.75
CA ASN A 98 4.48 0.13 -14.61
C ASN A 98 5.87 0.80 -14.62
N LYS A 99 5.92 2.08 -15.01
CA LYS A 99 7.16 2.89 -15.03
C LYS A 99 7.36 3.74 -13.77
N ILE A 100 6.33 3.87 -12.95
CA ILE A 100 6.34 4.64 -11.71
C ILE A 100 5.62 3.87 -10.61
N LEU A 101 6.04 4.15 -9.38
CA LEU A 101 5.47 3.62 -8.15
C LEU A 101 5.22 4.83 -7.28
N VAL A 102 3.98 4.95 -6.80
CA VAL A 102 3.48 6.18 -6.20
C VAL A 102 2.89 5.83 -4.84
N PRO A 103 3.64 6.05 -3.75
CA PRO A 103 3.05 6.07 -2.42
C PRO A 103 2.27 7.37 -2.24
N ILE A 104 1.18 7.31 -1.50
CA ILE A 104 0.56 8.48 -0.89
C ILE A 104 0.44 8.23 0.61
N CYS A 105 0.77 9.24 1.40
CA CYS A 105 0.71 9.13 2.85
C CYS A 105 -0.31 10.12 3.40
N THR A 106 -1.07 9.66 4.38
CA THR A 106 -1.88 10.54 5.21
C THR A 106 -1.00 11.16 6.28
N ILE A 107 -1.25 12.43 6.59
CA ILE A 107 -0.59 13.13 7.69
C ILE A 107 -1.64 13.37 8.76
N GLU A 108 -1.34 13.00 9.99
CA GLU A 108 -2.21 13.25 11.14
C GLU A 108 -2.62 14.73 11.22
N GLY A 109 -3.90 14.97 11.53
CA GLY A 109 -4.47 16.31 11.62
C GLY A 109 -4.73 17.04 10.30
N ARG A 110 -4.25 16.55 9.14
CA ARG A 110 -4.53 17.21 7.83
C ARG A 110 -5.89 16.88 7.24
N ILE A 111 -6.42 15.69 7.52
CA ILE A 111 -7.73 15.26 7.06
C ILE A 111 -8.62 15.15 8.28
N SER A 112 -9.51 16.13 8.46
CA SER A 112 -10.58 16.05 9.45
C SER A 112 -11.41 14.80 9.19
N GLU A 113 -11.71 14.03 10.23
CA GLU A 113 -12.52 12.81 10.12
C GLU A 113 -11.93 11.71 9.21
N SER A 114 -10.60 11.66 9.07
CA SER A 114 -9.90 10.62 8.27
C SER A 114 -10.39 9.20 8.60
N GLN A 115 -10.58 8.89 9.88
CA GLN A 115 -11.10 7.59 10.34
C GLN A 115 -12.51 7.30 9.82
N ASN A 116 -13.41 8.29 9.83
CA ASN A 116 -14.77 8.13 9.28
C ASN A 116 -14.72 7.84 7.77
N LEU A 117 -13.73 8.42 7.08
CA LEU A 117 -13.48 8.18 5.67
C LEU A 117 -12.72 6.87 5.39
N GLY A 118 -12.33 6.10 6.41
CA GLY A 118 -11.55 4.86 6.25
C GLY A 118 -10.09 5.09 5.88
N LEU A 119 -9.56 6.26 6.19
CA LEU A 119 -8.16 6.60 6.10
C LEU A 119 -7.51 6.53 7.49
N ILE A 120 -6.45 5.75 7.61
CA ILE A 120 -5.61 5.62 8.81
C ILE A 120 -4.60 6.77 8.76
N ALA A 121 -4.41 7.49 9.86
CA ALA A 121 -3.43 8.57 9.95
C ALA A 121 -2.00 8.01 9.92
N ASN A 122 -1.05 8.79 9.37
CA ASN A 122 0.37 8.43 9.26
C ASN A 122 0.61 7.08 8.56
N GLN A 123 -0.25 6.73 7.60
CA GLN A 123 -0.18 5.46 6.87
C GLN A 123 0.08 5.70 5.38
N GLY A 124 0.99 4.90 4.82
CA GLY A 124 1.24 4.84 3.38
C GLY A 124 0.23 3.95 2.65
N TYR A 125 -0.26 4.42 1.52
CA TYR A 125 -1.12 3.74 0.57
C TYR A 125 -0.43 3.69 -0.79
N ALA A 126 -0.59 2.58 -1.52
CA ALA A 126 -0.09 2.47 -2.88
C ALA A 126 -1.16 2.95 -3.88
N VAL A 127 -0.80 3.83 -4.81
CA VAL A 127 -1.66 4.11 -5.97
C VAL A 127 -1.50 2.95 -6.94
N ILE A 128 -2.57 2.17 -7.13
CA ILE A 128 -2.58 0.97 -7.95
C ILE A 128 -3.22 1.20 -9.32
N ASP A 129 -4.04 2.24 -9.45
CA ASP A 129 -4.64 2.60 -10.73
C ASP A 129 -5.11 4.06 -10.78
N ALA A 130 -5.41 4.55 -11.98
CA ALA A 130 -5.96 5.88 -12.23
C ALA A 130 -6.92 5.88 -13.43
N PHE A 131 -8.04 6.58 -13.30
CA PHE A 131 -9.13 6.62 -14.28
C PHE A 131 -9.65 8.03 -14.50
N GLN A 132 -10.15 8.32 -15.69
CA GLN A 132 -10.76 9.62 -16.00
C GLN A 132 -12.03 9.44 -16.84
N CYS A 133 -13.13 10.00 -16.35
CA CYS A 133 -14.37 10.13 -17.11
C CYS A 133 -14.82 11.59 -17.13
N GLY A 134 -14.90 12.18 -18.32
CA GLY A 134 -15.12 13.62 -18.47
C GLY A 134 -14.06 14.43 -17.72
N ASN A 135 -14.51 15.29 -16.80
CA ASN A 135 -13.65 16.13 -15.98
C ASN A 135 -13.29 15.50 -14.63
N THR A 136 -13.81 14.30 -14.33
CA THR A 136 -13.54 13.60 -13.07
C THR A 136 -12.32 12.70 -13.24
N LYS A 137 -11.27 13.01 -12.49
CA LYS A 137 -10.03 12.23 -12.38
C LYS A 137 -10.09 11.44 -11.05
N LEU A 138 -9.74 10.16 -11.07
CA LEU A 138 -9.82 9.27 -9.91
C LEU A 138 -8.52 8.48 -9.75
N LEU A 139 -8.07 8.31 -8.50
CA LEU A 139 -6.99 7.41 -8.14
C LEU A 139 -7.54 6.22 -7.35
N LYS A 140 -7.13 5.02 -7.73
CA LYS A 140 -7.40 3.80 -6.98
C LYS A 140 -6.21 3.52 -6.08
N ILE A 141 -6.46 3.50 -4.78
CA ILE A 141 -5.43 3.38 -3.75
C ILE A 141 -5.63 2.09 -2.96
N ARG A 142 -4.55 1.50 -2.46
CA ARG A 142 -4.57 0.28 -1.66
C ARG A 142 -3.98 0.51 -0.29
N ASN A 143 -4.75 0.15 0.73
CA ASN A 143 -4.27 0.00 2.11
C ASN A 143 -3.41 -1.29 2.19
N PRO A 144 -2.14 -1.23 2.61
CA PRO A 144 -1.29 -2.43 2.73
C PRO A 144 -1.84 -3.45 3.72
N HIS A 145 -2.47 -3.00 4.82
CA HIS A 145 -3.10 -3.89 5.82
C HIS A 145 -4.40 -4.52 5.30
N GLY A 146 -5.04 -3.87 4.32
CA GLY A 146 -6.32 -4.27 3.76
C GLY A 146 -7.44 -4.38 4.79
N THR A 147 -7.37 -3.61 5.88
CA THR A 147 -8.37 -3.57 6.95
C THR A 147 -9.44 -2.53 6.66
N ASP A 148 -9.02 -1.27 6.57
CA ASP A 148 -9.88 -0.13 6.25
C ASP A 148 -9.87 0.20 4.77
N VAL A 149 -11.04 0.58 4.28
CA VAL A 149 -11.29 0.98 2.89
C VAL A 149 -11.94 2.36 2.87
N TRP A 150 -11.67 3.11 1.80
CA TRP A 150 -12.25 4.43 1.58
C TRP A 150 -13.78 4.42 1.66
N ARG A 151 -14.36 5.35 2.43
CA ARG A 151 -15.81 5.49 2.66
C ARG A 151 -16.40 6.79 2.12
N GLY A 152 -15.58 7.66 1.53
CA GLY A 152 -16.06 8.89 0.87
C GLY A 152 -16.60 8.63 -0.55
N ASN A 153 -16.74 9.68 -1.35
CA ASN A 153 -17.24 9.58 -2.72
C ASN A 153 -16.41 8.58 -3.55
N PHE A 154 -17.07 7.83 -4.44
CA PHE A 154 -16.47 6.77 -5.27
C PHE A 154 -15.93 5.58 -4.46
N ASN A 155 -16.48 5.32 -3.27
CA ASN A 155 -16.26 4.04 -2.59
C ASN A 155 -17.05 2.90 -3.27
N SER A 156 -16.76 1.64 -2.95
CA SER A 156 -17.37 0.46 -3.59
C SER A 156 -18.90 0.37 -3.47
N TRP A 157 -19.50 1.09 -2.51
CA TRP A 157 -20.93 1.09 -2.22
C TRP A 157 -21.63 2.40 -2.65
N ASP A 158 -20.92 3.31 -3.33
CA ASP A 158 -21.44 4.62 -3.70
C ASP A 158 -22.30 4.58 -4.97
N ASN A 159 -23.60 4.37 -4.81
CA ASN A 159 -24.53 4.36 -5.94
C ASN A 159 -24.84 5.75 -6.52
N LYS A 160 -24.34 6.84 -5.91
CA LYS A 160 -24.67 8.21 -6.30
C LYS A 160 -23.62 8.80 -7.24
N ASN A 161 -22.34 8.64 -6.92
CA ASN A 161 -21.27 9.26 -7.71
C ASN A 161 -20.73 8.33 -8.82
N TRP A 162 -20.92 7.01 -8.72
CA TRP A 162 -20.57 6.09 -9.81
C TRP A 162 -21.55 6.22 -10.98
N THR A 163 -21.12 6.85 -12.08
CA THR A 163 -21.88 6.85 -13.33
C THR A 163 -21.70 5.54 -14.10
N LYS A 164 -22.61 5.23 -15.02
CA LYS A 164 -22.50 4.04 -15.88
C LYS A 164 -21.24 4.07 -16.76
N GLU A 165 -20.79 5.25 -17.16
CA GLU A 165 -19.54 5.41 -17.92
C GLU A 165 -18.32 5.11 -17.06
N LEU A 166 -18.29 5.59 -15.81
CA LEU A 166 -17.19 5.33 -14.88
C LEU A 166 -17.08 3.84 -14.53
N GLN A 167 -18.21 3.18 -14.28
CA GLN A 167 -18.24 1.74 -13.97
C GLN A 167 -17.69 0.86 -15.11
N LYS A 168 -17.70 1.33 -16.36
CA LYS A 168 -17.12 0.61 -17.50
C LYS A 168 -15.59 0.75 -17.58
N GLN A 169 -15.01 1.73 -16.91
CA GLN A 169 -13.57 2.01 -16.96
C GLN A 169 -12.78 1.36 -15.82
N VAL A 170 -13.45 1.01 -14.71
CA VAL A 170 -12.87 0.42 -13.49
C VAL A 170 -12.91 -1.10 -13.55
#